data_AF-A0A0C9TIH9-F1
#
_entry.id   AF-A0A0C9TIH9-F1
#
_cell.length_a   1.000
_cell.length_b   1.000
_cell.length_c   1.000
_cell.angle_alpha   90.00
_cell.angle_beta   90.00
_cell.angle_gamma   90.00
#
_symmetry.space_group_name_H-M   'P 1'
#
loop_
_entity.id
_entity.type
_entity.pdbx_description
1 polymer ?
#
loop_
_entity_poly.entity_id
_entity_poly.type
_entity_poly.pdbx_seq_one_letter_code
_entity_poly.pdbx_strand_id
1 'polypeptide(L)' 'SLLASYAYDNFDVDLKSQVPTAEKSNDSLKHLTSGLLFPLVHGITVDDLKCPEELWKK' A
#
# COMPACT_ATOMS: atom_id res chain seq x y z
N SER A 1 15.85 0.11 -19.56
CA SER A 1 15.16 -0.59 -18.46
C SER A 1 13.95 0.24 -18.06
N LEU A 2 12.77 -0.36 -17.83
CA LEU A 2 11.62 0.35 -17.27
C LEU A 2 11.67 0.19 -15.75
N LEU A 3 11.97 1.27 -15.02
CA LEU A 3 11.95 1.29 -13.55
C LEU A 3 10.57 1.72 -13.06
N ALA A 4 10.14 1.21 -11.91
CA ALA A 4 8.87 1.55 -11.29
C ALA A 4 8.99 1.57 -9.77
N SER A 5 8.19 2.41 -9.12
CA SER A 5 8.07 2.48 -7.67
C SER A 5 6.77 1.83 -7.21
N TYR A 6 6.85 1.14 -6.07
CA TYR A 6 5.73 0.46 -5.43
C TYR A 6 5.56 1.07 -4.04
N ALA A 7 4.36 1.57 -3.76
CA ALA A 7 3.97 2.02 -2.43
C ALA A 7 2.85 1.14 -1.91
N TYR A 8 2.93 0.75 -0.64
CA TYR A 8 1.91 -0.04 0.05
C TYR A 8 1.41 0.73 1.26
N ASP A 9 0.10 0.66 1.51
CA ASP A 9 -0.51 1.21 2.71
C ASP A 9 -1.53 0.21 3.29
N ASN A 10 -1.43 -0.04 4.59
CA ASN A 10 -2.31 -0.95 5.31
C ASN A 10 -3.36 -0.12 6.05
N PHE A 11 -4.64 -0.42 5.84
CA PHE A 11 -5.73 0.35 6.39
C PHE A 11 -6.91 -0.54 6.77
N ASP A 12 -7.66 -0.08 7.76
CA ASP A 12 -8.86 -0.74 8.23
C ASP A 12 -10.09 -0.05 7.64
N VAL A 13 -11.04 -0.84 7.13
CA VAL A 13 -12.31 -0.34 6.59
C VAL A 13 -13.49 -1.03 7.26
N ASP A 14 -14.46 -0.25 7.70
CA ASP A 14 -15.75 -0.75 8.14
C ASP A 14 -16.71 -0.91 6.93
N LEU A 15 -16.79 -2.13 6.38
CA LEU A 15 -17.65 -2.46 5.26
C LEU A 15 -19.03 -2.93 5.75
N LYS A 16 -19.92 -1.96 5.97
CA LYS A 16 -21.31 -2.22 6.39
C LYS A 16 -22.11 -2.85 5.24
N SER A 17 -22.56 -4.08 5.43
CA SER A 17 -23.49 -4.73 4.50
C SER A 17 -24.94 -4.37 4.88
N GLN A 18 -25.75 -3.95 3.90
CA GLN A 18 -27.20 -3.86 4.06
C GLN A 18 -27.78 -5.29 3.96
N VAL A 19 -27.53 -6.16 4.94
CA VAL A 19 -28.26 -7.42 5.03
C VAL A 19 -29.57 -7.15 5.77
N PRO A 20 -30.74 -7.35 5.15
CA PRO A 20 -32.01 -7.26 5.85
C PRO A 20 -32.04 -8.36 6.93
N THR A 21 -31.93 -7.92 8.18
CA THR A 21 -32.36 -8.61 9.41
C THR A 21 -32.26 -10.15 9.42
N ALA A 22 -31.06 -10.64 9.76
CA ALA A 22 -30.92 -11.79 10.64
C ALA A 22 -29.66 -11.50 11.48
N GLU A 23 -29.79 -11.51 12.81
CA GLU A 23 -28.68 -11.29 13.75
C GLU A 23 -27.56 -12.30 13.49
N LYS A 24 -26.62 -11.93 12.62
CA LYS A 24 -25.31 -12.54 12.54
C LYS A 24 -24.33 -11.43 12.85
N SER A 25 -23.45 -11.68 13.82
CA SER A 25 -22.28 -10.85 14.10
C SER A 25 -21.33 -10.91 12.89
N ASN A 26 -21.69 -10.23 11.81
CA ASN A 26 -20.81 -10.10 10.67
C ASN A 26 -19.70 -9.14 11.06
N ASP A 27 -18.47 -9.65 11.13
CA ASP A 27 -17.28 -8.83 11.30
C ASP A 27 -17.16 -7.87 10.12
N SER A 28 -17.58 -6.61 10.32
CA SER A 28 -17.60 -5.57 9.28
C SER A 28 -16.25 -4.88 9.13
N LEU A 29 -15.38 -4.98 10.13
CA LEU A 29 -14.03 -4.43 10.08
C LEU A 29 -13.16 -5.33 9.20
N LYS A 30 -12.58 -4.75 8.16
CA LYS A 30 -11.69 -5.44 7.22
C LYS A 30 -10.31 -4.79 7.23
N HIS A 31 -9.29 -5.61 7.45
CA HIS A 31 -7.89 -5.24 7.27
C HIS A 31 -7.51 -5.40 5.80
N LEU A 32 -7.16 -4.31 5.14
CA LEU A 32 -6.84 -4.26 3.72
C LEU A 32 -5.46 -3.63 3.48
N THR A 33 -4.87 -3.98 2.35
CA THR A 33 -3.63 -3.35 1.86
C THR A 33 -3.92 -2.75 0.49
N SER A 34 -3.65 -1.45 0.33
CA SER A 34 -3.64 -0.81 -0.98
C SER A 34 -2.22 -0.81 -1.55
N GLY A 35 -2.11 -0.89 -2.87
CA GLY A 35 -0.84 -0.83 -3.59
C GLY A 35 -0.93 0.21 -4.71
N LEU A 36 0.09 1.07 -4.81
CA LEU A 36 0.24 2.03 -5.89
C LEU A 36 1.51 1.71 -6.67
N LEU A 37 1.36 1.55 -7.99
CA LEU A 37 2.46 1.34 -8.93
C LEU A 37 2.54 2.52 -9.89
N PHE A 38 3.71 3.15 -9.99
CA PHE A 38 3.94 4.22 -10.97
C PHE A 38 5.34 4.11 -11.61
N PRO A 39 5.46 4.44 -12.90
CA PRO A 39 6.74 4.40 -13.60
C PRO A 39 7.69 5.48 -13.06
N LEU A 40 8.96 5.12 -12.91
CA LEU A 40 10.03 6.07 -12.61
C LEU A 40 10.51 6.67 -13.93
N VAL A 41 10.01 7.88 -14.21
CA VAL A 41 10.29 8.67 -15.42
C VAL A 41 11.49 9.61 -15.24
N HIS A 42 11.93 10.28 -16.31
CA HIS A 42 13.03 11.27 -16.32
C HIS A 42 14.45 10.73 -16.14
N GLY A 43 14.73 9.52 -16.63
CA GLY A 43 16.12 9.01 -16.68
C GLY A 43 16.68 8.52 -15.35
N ILE A 44 15.80 8.27 -14.37
CA ILE A 44 16.17 7.61 -13.09
C ILE A 44 16.94 6.33 -13.39
N THR A 45 18.04 6.15 -12.67
CA THR A 45 18.89 4.96 -12.72
C THR A 45 18.78 4.18 -11.42
N VAL A 46 19.33 2.96 -11.40
CA VAL A 46 19.38 2.14 -10.16
C VAL A 46 20.28 2.80 -9.11
N ASP A 47 21.30 3.56 -9.52
CA ASP A 47 22.20 4.24 -8.60
C ASP A 47 21.50 5.34 -7.80
N ASP A 48 20.53 6.03 -8.41
CA ASP A 48 19.70 7.05 -7.76
C ASP A 48 18.76 6.47 -6.68
N LEU A 49 18.46 5.17 -6.76
CA LEU A 49 17.59 4.46 -5.82
C LEU A 49 18.37 3.84 -4.65
N LYS A 50 19.70 3.94 -4.63
CA LYS A 50 20.51 3.45 -3.51
C LYS A 50 20.23 4.32 -2.29
N CYS A 51 19.78 3.70 -1.21
CA CYS A 51 19.70 4.38 0.07
C CYS A 51 21.06 4.28 0.77
N PRO A 52 21.76 5.38 1.06
CA PRO A 52 23.02 5.37 1.81
C PRO A 52 22.81 4.72 3.18
N GLU A 53 23.76 3.90 3.63
CA GLU A 53 23.69 3.36 4.99
C GLU A 53 23.68 4.48 6.04
N GLU A 54 24.31 5.61 5.73
CA GLU A 54 24.39 6.80 6.56
C GLU A 54 23.01 7.43 6.82
N LEU A 55 22.06 7.30 5.88
CA LEU A 55 20.68 7.78 6.06
C LEU A 55 19.90 6.92 7.08
N TRP A 56 20.34 5.69 7.30
CA TRP A 56 19.74 4.75 8.26
C TRP A 56 20.54 4.61 9.56
N LYS A 57 21.75 5.17 9.61
CA LYS A 57 22.56 5.26 10.85
C LYS A 57 22.01 6.42 11.68
N LYS A 58 21.49 6.08 12.86
CA LYS A 58 20.85 6.98 13.82
C LYS A 58 21.88 7.66 14.71
#